data_AF-A0A545UNW5-F1
#
_entry.id   AF-A0A545UNW5-F1
#
_cell.length_a   1.000
_cell.length_b   1.000
_cell.length_c   1.000
_cell.angle_alpha   90.00
_cell.angle_beta   90.00
_cell.angle_gamma   90.00
#
_symmetry.space_group_name_H-M   'P 1'
#
loop_
_entity.id
_entity.type
_entity.pdbx_description
1 polymer ?
#
loop_
_entity_poly.entity_id
_entity_poly.type
_entity_poly.pdbx_seq_one_letter_code
_entity_poly.pdbx_strand_id
1 'polypeptide(L)'
;MCYQLVEVYSACRCLYYQHAVDRCASYGRRGHSVEKRIISVGYACVAHAPRQTAAANHYTYSDSGYSSYRSSSRGYNLLRQDTRRIYDDFLLV
;
A
#
# COMPACT_ATOMS: atom_id res chain seq x y z
N MET A 1 -25.54 8.82 10.11
CA MET A 1 -24.93 8.71 8.77
C MET A 1 -24.67 7.23 8.56
N CYS A 2 -25.07 6.68 7.42
CA CYS A 2 -24.76 5.29 7.08
C CYS A 2 -23.39 5.23 6.43
N TYR A 3 -22.69 4.12 6.61
CA TYR A 3 -21.34 3.97 6.08
C TYR A 3 -21.23 2.80 5.13
N GLN A 4 -20.39 2.93 4.12
CA GLN A 4 -19.98 1.81 3.29
C GLN A 4 -18.46 1.77 3.22
N LEU A 5 -17.88 0.71 3.79
CA LEU A 5 -16.45 0.45 3.69
C LEU A 5 -16.13 -0.19 2.34
N VAL A 6 -15.11 0.33 1.67
CA VAL A 6 -14.54 -0.25 0.46
C VAL A 6 -13.05 -0.46 0.68
N GLU A 7 -12.64 -1.71 0.56
CA GLU A 7 -11.26 -2.13 0.71
C GLU A 7 -10.59 -2.17 -0.66
N VAL A 8 -9.48 -1.46 -0.79
CA VAL A 8 -8.69 -1.39 -2.04
C VAL A 8 -7.22 -1.62 -1.77
N TYR A 9 -6.48 -1.96 -2.82
CA TYR A 9 -5.02 -1.96 -2.78
C TYR A 9 -4.46 -0.56 -3.02
N SER A 10 -3.42 -0.15 -2.29
CA SER A 10 -2.92 1.22 -2.32
C SER A 10 -2.25 1.59 -3.66
N ALA A 11 -1.49 0.68 -4.26
CA ALA A 11 -0.74 0.94 -5.49
C ALA A 11 -1.61 0.85 -6.74
N CYS A 12 -2.43 -0.20 -6.86
CA CYS A 12 -3.21 -0.46 -8.07
C CYS A 12 -4.69 -0.09 -7.95
N ARG A 13 -5.18 0.31 -6.77
CA ARG A 13 -6.59 0.67 -6.49
C ARG A 13 -7.61 -0.41 -6.85
N CYS A 14 -7.17 -1.63 -7.12
CA CYS A 14 -8.06 -2.78 -7.34
C CYS A 14 -8.94 -2.99 -6.11
N LEU A 15 -10.20 -3.31 -6.36
CA LEU A 15 -11.15 -3.65 -5.32
C LEU A 15 -10.74 -4.98 -4.68
N TYR A 16 -10.53 -4.97 -3.38
CA TYR A 16 -10.34 -6.18 -2.59
C TYR A 16 -11.71 -6.69 -2.12
N TYR A 17 -12.47 -5.81 -1.46
CA TYR A 17 -13.79 -6.15 -0.95
C TYR A 17 -14.69 -4.93 -0.82
N GLN A 18 -15.98 -5.09 -1.13
CA GLN A 18 -17.00 -4.07 -0.91
C GLN A 18 -17.95 -4.55 0.18
N HIS A 19 -17.94 -3.85 1.31
CA HIS A 19 -18.85 -4.17 2.40
C HIS A 19 -20.27 -3.73 2.08
N ALA A 20 -21.23 -4.39 2.74
CA ALA A 20 -22.59 -3.91 2.81
C ALA A 20 -22.65 -2.54 3.49
N VAL A 21 -23.73 -1.80 3.25
CA VAL A 21 -23.96 -0.53 3.94
C VAL A 21 -24.27 -0.84 5.40
N ASP A 22 -23.48 -0.27 6.31
CA ASP A 22 -23.79 -0.23 7.73
C ASP A 22 -24.91 0.79 7.95
N ARG A 23 -26.06 0.27 8.38
CA ARG A 23 -27.31 1.02 8.46
C ARG A 23 -27.43 1.60 9.86
N CYS A 24 -27.52 2.92 9.96
CA CYS A 24 -27.91 3.54 11.22
C CYS A 24 -29.44 3.56 11.38
N ALA A 25 -29.94 3.91 12.56
CA ALA A 25 -31.38 3.92 12.88
C ALA A 25 -32.26 4.84 11.99
N SER A 26 -31.65 5.72 11.19
CA SER A 26 -32.34 6.63 10.27
C SER A 26 -32.23 6.21 8.80
N TYR A 27 -31.80 4.98 8.53
CA TYR A 27 -31.69 4.46 7.16
C TYR A 27 -33.03 4.55 6.42
N GLY A 28 -33.02 5.08 5.19
CA GLY A 28 -34.22 5.26 4.36
C GLY A 28 -34.98 6.57 4.59
N ARG A 29 -34.61 7.41 5.56
CA ARG A 29 -35.21 8.74 5.76
C ARG A 29 -34.67 9.75 4.74
N ARG A 30 -35.51 10.68 4.31
CA ARG A 30 -35.07 11.79 3.43
C ARG A 30 -33.96 12.60 4.09
N GLY A 31 -32.96 13.01 3.31
CA GLY A 31 -31.79 13.74 3.80
C GLY A 31 -30.72 12.86 4.46
N HIS A 32 -30.86 11.52 4.40
CA HIS A 32 -29.88 10.59 4.95
C HIS A 32 -28.99 10.02 3.84
N SER A 33 -27.74 10.48 3.76
CA SER A 33 -26.76 9.97 2.79
C SER A 33 -25.98 8.77 3.33
N VAL A 34 -25.53 7.92 2.40
CA VAL A 34 -24.54 6.88 2.67
C VAL A 34 -23.18 7.45 2.35
N GLU A 35 -22.29 7.48 3.34
CA GLU A 35 -20.92 7.92 3.17
C GLU A 35 -20.01 6.74 2.85
N LYS A 36 -19.28 6.83 1.73
CA LYS A 36 -18.31 5.81 1.34
C LYS A 36 -16.96 6.12 1.95
N ARG A 37 -16.36 5.14 2.61
CA ARG A 37 -15.02 5.23 3.20
C ARG A 37 -14.13 4.19 2.54
N ILE A 38 -13.00 4.65 2.01
CA ILE A 38 -12.05 3.80 1.32
C ILE A 38 -10.87 3.55 2.24
N ILE A 39 -10.52 2.28 2.44
CA ILE A 39 -9.36 1.87 3.23
C ILE A 39 -8.42 1.03 2.38
N SER A 40 -7.12 1.17 2.63
CA SER A 40 -6.09 0.38 1.96
C SER A 40 -5.74 -0.86 2.76
N VAL A 41 -5.91 -2.05 2.15
CA VAL A 41 -5.65 -3.35 2.83
C VAL A 41 -4.26 -3.92 2.55
N GLY A 42 -3.56 -3.40 1.54
CA GLY A 42 -2.24 -3.87 1.15
C GLY A 42 -1.70 -3.10 -0.06
N TYR A 43 -0.50 -3.45 -0.50
CA TYR A 43 0.19 -2.73 -1.59
C TYR A 43 -0.38 -3.04 -2.98
N ALA A 44 -0.37 -4.31 -3.40
CA ALA A 44 -0.83 -4.73 -4.73
C ALA A 44 -1.66 -6.02 -4.67
N CYS A 45 -2.67 -6.14 -5.53
CA CYS A 45 -3.45 -7.37 -5.69
C CYS A 45 -2.63 -8.46 -6.40
N VAL A 46 -3.08 -9.71 -6.35
CA VAL A 46 -2.37 -10.86 -6.97
C VAL A 46 -2.07 -10.65 -8.46
N ALA A 47 -2.96 -10.00 -9.21
CA ALA A 47 -2.75 -9.71 -10.64
C ALA A 47 -1.67 -8.64 -10.89
N HIS A 48 -1.44 -7.75 -9.93
CA HIS A 48 -0.46 -6.66 -9.99
C HIS A 48 0.73 -6.89 -9.05
N ALA A 49 0.77 -8.04 -8.38
CA ALA A 49 1.93 -8.43 -7.61
C ALA A 49 3.10 -8.62 -8.58
N PRO A 50 4.30 -8.12 -8.26
CA PRO A 50 5.47 -8.40 -9.07
C PRO A 50 5.63 -9.92 -9.12
N ARG A 51 5.52 -10.49 -10.33
CA ARG A 51 5.87 -11.88 -10.55
C ARG A 51 7.34 -12.01 -10.21
N GLN A 52 7.65 -12.54 -9.03
CA GLN A 52 8.96 -13.11 -8.79
C GLN A 52 9.05 -14.24 -9.81
N THR A 53 9.73 -13.99 -10.93
CA THR A 53 10.19 -15.06 -11.80
C THR A 53 10.95 -15.99 -10.89
N ALA A 54 10.33 -17.13 -10.56
CA ALA A 54 11.02 -18.23 -9.90
C ALA A 54 12.14 -18.61 -10.85
N ALA A 55 13.33 -18.05 -10.62
CA ALA A 55 14.54 -18.45 -11.29
C ALA A 55 14.69 -19.92 -10.95
N ALA A 56 14.47 -20.76 -11.96
CA ALA A 56 14.66 -22.19 -11.85
C ALA A 56 16.08 -22.47 -11.32
N ASN A 57 16.16 -23.15 -10.18
CA ASN A 57 17.29 -23.90 -9.62
C ASN A 57 18.72 -23.45 -10.01
N HIS A 58 19.42 -22.82 -9.06
CA HIS A 58 20.85 -23.14 -8.88
C HIS A 58 21.23 -22.99 -7.40
N TYR A 59 21.82 -24.05 -6.84
CA TYR A 59 22.35 -24.12 -5.47
C TYR A 59 23.23 -22.90 -5.15
N THR A 60 22.85 -22.06 -4.19
CA THR A 60 23.77 -21.12 -3.52
C THR A 60 23.17 -20.58 -2.23
N TYR A 61 23.72 -21.05 -1.11
CA TYR A 61 23.99 -20.33 0.14
C TYR A 61 23.09 -19.13 0.50
N SER A 62 22.30 -19.29 1.58
CA SER A 62 21.55 -18.21 2.21
C SER A 62 22.49 -17.25 2.95
N ASP A 63 22.77 -16.10 2.36
CA ASP A 63 23.26 -14.94 3.09
C ASP A 63 22.16 -13.87 3.16
N SER A 64 21.89 -13.45 4.39
CA SER A 64 21.03 -12.37 4.83
C SER A 64 21.19 -11.08 4.01
N GLY A 65 20.37 -10.92 2.98
CA GLY A 65 20.38 -9.76 2.09
C GLY A 65 19.16 -8.86 2.25
N TYR A 66 19.30 -7.80 3.07
CA TYR A 66 18.43 -6.61 3.07
C TYR A 66 18.15 -6.15 1.63
N SER A 67 16.94 -6.39 1.12
CA SER A 67 16.57 -6.13 -0.28
C SER A 67 15.77 -4.84 -0.39
N SER A 68 16.46 -3.73 -0.64
CA SER A 68 15.81 -2.46 -1.01
C SER A 68 15.49 -2.47 -2.50
N TYR A 69 14.21 -2.42 -2.82
CA TYR A 69 13.68 -2.25 -4.18
C TYR A 69 14.19 -0.93 -4.78
N ARG A 70 15.17 -1.00 -5.69
CA ARG A 70 15.57 0.14 -6.51
C ARG A 70 14.80 0.11 -7.83
N SER A 71 13.79 0.96 -7.93
CA SER A 71 13.14 1.31 -9.19
C SER A 71 14.16 1.97 -10.11
N SER A 72 14.40 1.39 -11.29
CA SER A 72 15.25 1.99 -12.32
C SER A 72 14.58 3.24 -12.87
N SER A 73 14.98 4.40 -12.35
CA SER A 73 14.72 5.70 -12.97
C SER A 73 16.03 6.20 -13.59
N ARG A 74 15.89 6.72 -14.80
CA ARG A 74 16.92 7.24 -15.68
C ARG A 74 17.91 8.17 -14.97
N GLY A 75 19.16 8.09 -15.43
CA GLY A 75 20.32 8.65 -14.76
C GLY A 75 20.36 10.16 -14.61
N TYR A 76 21.14 10.56 -13.61
CA TYR A 76 21.99 11.75 -13.61
C TYR A 76 23.14 11.49 -12.64
N ASN A 77 24.37 11.73 -13.12
CA ASN A 77 25.57 11.68 -12.30
C ASN A 77 25.53 12.82 -11.29
N LEU A 78 25.85 12.54 -10.02
CA LEU A 78 26.95 13.17 -9.25
C LEU A 78 26.68 13.16 -7.73
N LEU A 79 27.71 12.68 -7.03
CA LEU A 79 28.21 13.09 -5.71
C LEU A 79 27.44 12.67 -4.44
N ARG A 80 28.06 11.70 -3.75
CA ARG A 80 28.43 11.69 -2.32
C ARG A 80 27.51 12.37 -1.29
N GLN A 81 27.17 11.58 -0.27
CA GLN A 81 27.05 11.93 1.17
C GLN A 81 25.96 12.97 1.48
N ASP A 82 24.88 12.65 2.20
CA ASP A 82 24.94 12.53 3.66
C ASP A 82 23.65 11.89 4.21
N THR A 83 23.73 10.69 4.78
CA THR A 83 22.61 9.95 5.38
C THR A 83 22.41 10.28 6.86
N ARG A 84 22.49 11.56 7.25
CA ARG A 84 22.36 12.02 8.65
C ARG A 84 21.13 12.90 8.91
N ARG A 85 20.01 12.68 8.20
CA ARG A 85 18.75 13.42 8.45
C ARG A 85 17.52 12.56 8.73
N ILE A 86 17.68 11.26 8.98
CA ILE A 86 16.51 10.36 9.16
C ILE A 86 16.31 9.94 10.62
N TYR A 87 17.23 10.28 11.54
CA TYR A 87 17.12 9.89 12.97
C TYR A 87 17.04 11.06 13.96
N ASP A 88 16.66 12.28 13.55
CA ASP A 88 16.54 13.43 14.48
C ASP A 88 15.19 14.18 14.44
N ASP A 89 14.16 13.69 13.73
CA ASP A 89 12.83 14.34 13.68
C ASP A 89 11.71 13.53 14.36
N PHE A 90 12.07 12.55 15.21
CA PHE A 90 11.10 11.75 15.99
C PHE A 90 11.14 12.02 17.50
N LEU A 91 11.73 13.13 17.94
CA LEU A 91 11.82 13.46 19.37
C LEU A 91 11.70 14.96 19.69
N LEU A 92 10.71 15.66 19.14
CA LEU A 92 10.22 16.91 19.72
C LEU A 92 8.68 16.97 19.64
N VAL A 93 8.06 16.54 20.75
CA VAL A 93 6.90 17.22 21.34
C VAL A 93 7.41 18.46 22.04
#